data_AF-A0AAV3HQN9-F1
#
_entry.id   AF-A0AAV3HQN9-F1
#
_cell.length_a   1.000
_cell.length_b   1.000
_cell.length_c   1.000
_cell.angle_alpha   90.00
_cell.angle_beta   90.00
_cell.angle_gamma   90.00
#
_symmetry.space_group_name_H-M   'P 1'
#
loop_
_entity.id
_entity.type
_entity.pdbx_description
1 polymer ?
#
loop_
_entity_poly.entity_id
_entity_poly.type
_entity_poly.pdbx_seq_one_letter_code
_entity_poly.pdbx_strand_id
1 'polypeptide(L)'
;MDVTDEQWQKLGFTQAYRQQWISKLNTMFPDIKKGDELTYLTDGKNGQLIYRQAGSKPYQTIGYVKDERLNDAFLSIWLSPQTEFPKLRKQLIGQVR
;
A
#
# COMPACT_ATOMS: atom_id res chain seq x y z
N MET A 1 6.82 4.34 7.59
CA MET A 1 5.35 4.20 7.61
C MET A 1 4.63 5.53 7.79
N ASP A 2 5.34 6.60 8.15
CA ASP A 2 4.74 7.91 8.49
C ASP A 2 3.91 8.51 7.35
N VAL A 3 4.40 8.45 6.11
CA VAL A 3 3.65 8.94 4.94
C VAL A 3 2.34 8.15 4.77
N THR A 4 2.34 6.84 4.98
CA THR A 4 1.13 6.00 4.89
C THR A 4 0.07 6.44 5.91
N ASP A 5 0.48 6.70 7.16
CA ASP A 5 -0.42 7.20 8.20
C ASP A 5 -0.96 8.60 7.85
N GLU A 6 -0.10 9.50 7.35
CA GLU A 6 -0.51 10.84 6.92
C GLU A 6 -1.56 10.79 5.80
N GLN A 7 -1.35 9.93 4.78
CA GLN A 7 -2.32 9.75 3.70
C GLN A 7 -3.66 9.27 4.23
N TRP A 8 -3.66 8.28 5.14
CA TRP A 8 -4.89 7.80 5.75
C TRP A 8 -5.57 8.82 6.65
N GLN A 9 -4.81 9.67 7.34
CA GLN A 9 -5.37 10.78 8.11
C GLN A 9 -6.10 11.76 7.19
N LYS A 10 -5.50 12.13 6.05
CA LYS A 10 -6.13 13.02 5.05
C LYS A 10 -7.36 12.41 4.41
N LEU A 11 -7.39 11.09 4.24
CA LEU A 11 -8.55 10.33 3.75
C LEU A 11 -9.64 10.11 4.81
N GLY A 12 -9.44 10.58 6.05
CA GLY A 12 -10.46 10.57 7.10
C GLY A 12 -10.59 9.25 7.88
N PHE A 13 -9.64 8.32 7.74
CA PHE A 13 -9.63 7.11 8.56
C PHE A 13 -9.37 7.46 10.02
N THR A 14 -10.00 6.76 10.97
CA THR A 14 -9.84 7.04 12.41
C THR A 14 -8.46 6.65 12.92
N GLN A 15 -7.96 7.33 13.96
CA GLN A 15 -6.63 7.06 14.52
C GLN A 15 -6.48 5.61 14.99
N ALA A 16 -7.52 5.05 15.61
CA ALA A 16 -7.53 3.66 16.07
C ALA A 16 -7.28 2.66 14.92
N TYR A 17 -7.98 2.82 13.79
CA TYR A 17 -7.76 1.95 12.63
C TYR A 17 -6.38 2.15 12.03
N ARG A 18 -5.94 3.39 11.84
CA ARG A 18 -4.62 3.67 11.26
C ARG A 18 -3.50 3.08 12.10
N GLN A 19 -3.51 3.25 13.43
CA GLN A 19 -2.47 2.68 14.30
C GLN A 19 -2.43 1.15 14.26
N GLN A 20 -3.61 0.50 14.26
CA GLN A 20 -3.70 -0.96 14.11
C GLN A 20 -3.09 -1.42 12.78
N TRP A 21 -3.45 -0.75 11.69
CA TRP A 21 -2.99 -1.08 10.34
C TRP A 21 -1.50 -0.80 10.13
N ILE A 22 -0.99 0.33 10.62
CA ILE A 22 0.43 0.66 10.57
C ILE A 22 1.25 -0.37 11.35
N SER A 23 0.79 -0.77 12.54
CA SER A 23 1.43 -1.84 13.31
C SER A 23 1.50 -3.14 12.49
N LYS A 24 0.40 -3.51 11.81
CA LYS A 24 0.35 -4.70 10.97
C LYS A 24 1.28 -4.63 9.75
N LEU A 25 1.33 -3.49 9.06
CA LEU A 25 2.21 -3.32 7.89
C LEU A 25 3.68 -3.29 8.30
N ASN A 26 4.03 -2.66 9.42
CA ASN A 26 5.40 -2.61 9.94
C ASN A 26 6.01 -4.00 10.18
N THR A 27 5.21 -5.03 10.49
CA THR A 27 5.75 -6.39 10.66
C THR A 27 6.16 -7.06 9.34
N MET A 28 5.75 -6.50 8.20
CA MET A 28 5.96 -7.11 6.88
C MET A 28 7.05 -6.39 6.08
N PHE A 29 7.22 -5.09 6.29
CA PHE A 29 8.13 -4.27 5.48
C PHE A 29 9.60 -4.52 5.86
N PRO A 30 10.45 -4.93 4.90
CA PRO A 30 11.89 -4.95 5.10
C PRO A 30 12.45 -3.52 5.04
N ASP A 31 13.75 -3.39 5.29
CA ASP A 31 14.49 -2.16 4.99
C ASP A 31 14.62 -1.98 3.46
N ILE A 32 13.81 -1.07 2.89
CA ILE A 32 13.72 -0.83 1.44
C ILE A 32 14.73 0.24 1.03
N LYS A 33 15.61 -0.12 0.09
CA LYS A 33 16.67 0.75 -0.42
C LYS A 33 16.38 1.18 -1.85
N LYS A 34 17.14 2.17 -2.32
CA LYS A 34 17.02 2.65 -3.69
C LYS A 34 17.29 1.51 -4.68
N GLY A 35 16.33 1.26 -5.56
CA GLY A 35 16.40 0.22 -6.58
C GLY A 35 15.71 -1.09 -6.17
N ASP A 36 15.30 -1.23 -4.91
CA ASP A 36 14.43 -2.32 -4.50
C ASP A 36 13.00 -2.09 -4.99
N GLU A 37 12.26 -3.18 -5.18
CA GLU A 37 10.88 -3.18 -5.63
C GLU A 37 9.99 -3.73 -4.52
N LEU A 38 8.92 -3.00 -4.21
CA LEU A 38 7.84 -3.45 -3.34
C LEU A 38 6.53 -3.43 -4.12
N THR A 39 5.89 -4.59 -4.23
CA THR A 39 4.67 -4.79 -4.98
C THR A 39 3.56 -5.25 -4.05
N TYR A 40 2.40 -4.60 -4.14
CA TYR A 40 1.18 -5.04 -3.48
C TYR A 40 0.27 -5.73 -4.50
N LEU A 41 0.02 -7.02 -4.31
CA LEU A 41 -0.88 -7.80 -5.17
C LEU A 41 -2.15 -8.17 -4.39
N THR A 42 -3.32 -7.96 -4.98
CA THR A 42 -4.61 -8.18 -4.32
C THR A 42 -5.67 -8.70 -5.28
N ASP A 43 -6.62 -9.48 -4.76
CA ASP A 43 -7.84 -9.91 -5.45
C ASP A 43 -9.06 -9.01 -5.14
N GLY A 44 -8.84 -7.90 -4.41
CA GLY A 44 -9.87 -6.99 -3.92
C GLY A 44 -10.36 -7.29 -2.49
N LYS A 45 -10.09 -8.48 -1.95
CA LYS A 45 -10.44 -8.86 -0.56
C LYS A 45 -9.21 -9.14 0.29
N ASN A 46 -8.27 -9.87 -0.27
CA ASN A 46 -7.00 -10.22 0.32
C ASN A 46 -5.86 -9.60 -0.49
N GLY A 47 -4.75 -9.34 0.16
CA GLY A 47 -3.54 -8.83 -0.46
C GLY A 47 -2.29 -9.56 0.02
N GLN A 48 -1.21 -9.38 -0.73
CA GLN A 48 0.12 -9.82 -0.34
C GLN A 48 1.18 -8.78 -0.74
N LEU A 49 2.17 -8.63 0.11
CA LEU A 49 3.35 -7.82 -0.15
C LEU A 49 4.44 -8.71 -0.72
N ILE A 50 4.95 -8.32 -1.87
CA ILE A 50 6.03 -9.00 -2.60
C ILE A 50 7.19 -8.02 -2.66
N TYR A 51 8.36 -8.46 -2.24
CA TYR A 51 9.59 -7.68 -2.25
C TYR A 51 10.61 -8.30 -3.18
N ARG A 52 11.39 -7.44 -3.84
CA ARG A 52 12.57 -7.84 -4.60
C ARG A 52 13.69 -6.85 -4.34
N GLN A 53 14.80 -7.38 -3.86
CA GLN A 53 16.03 -6.60 -3.70
C GLN A 53 16.65 -6.29 -5.07
N ALA A 54 17.20 -5.09 -5.21
CA ALA A 54 17.93 -4.64 -6.39
C ALA A 54 19.02 -5.65 -6.79
N GLY A 55 19.05 -6.01 -8.08
CA GLY A 55 20.03 -6.96 -8.61
C GLY A 55 19.79 -8.42 -8.23
N SER A 56 18.75 -8.73 -7.45
CA SER A 56 18.36 -10.10 -7.08
C SER A 56 17.22 -10.63 -7.95
N LYS A 57 17.17 -11.95 -8.13
CA LYS A 57 16.22 -12.62 -9.05
C LYS A 57 14.91 -13.13 -8.42
N PRO A 58 14.86 -13.70 -7.21
CA PRO A 58 13.57 -14.13 -6.70
C PRO A 58 12.81 -12.93 -6.13
N TYR A 59 11.57 -12.78 -6.57
CA TYR A 59 10.56 -12.07 -5.79
C TYR A 59 10.20 -12.93 -4.59
N GLN A 60 10.07 -12.30 -3.43
CA GLN A 60 9.71 -12.98 -2.20
C GLN A 60 8.44 -12.37 -1.63
N THR A 61 7.45 -13.21 -1.31
CA THR A 61 6.31 -12.78 -0.51
C THR A 61 6.77 -12.57 0.93
N ILE A 62 6.57 -11.36 1.44
CA ILE A 62 7.02 -10.91 2.76
C ILE A 62 5.85 -10.66 3.73
N GLY A 63 4.61 -10.72 3.24
CA GLY A 63 3.45 -10.56 4.10
C GLY A 63 2.12 -10.76 3.38
N TYR A 64 1.09 -11.01 4.18
CA TYR A 64 -0.29 -11.16 3.73
C TYR A 64 -1.21 -10.22 4.49
N VAL A 65 -2.09 -9.54 3.76
CA VAL A 65 -3.16 -8.69 4.27
C VAL A 65 -4.48 -9.43 4.07
N LYS A 66 -5.03 -10.00 5.14
CA LYS A 66 -6.31 -10.72 5.11
C LYS A 66 -7.50 -9.88 5.60
N ASP A 67 -7.21 -8.70 6.14
CA ASP A 67 -8.23 -7.74 6.54
C ASP A 67 -8.61 -6.91 5.31
N GLU A 68 -9.83 -7.12 4.81
CA GLU A 68 -10.38 -6.41 3.66
C GLU A 68 -10.39 -4.89 3.87
N ARG A 69 -10.62 -4.42 5.11
CA ARG A 69 -10.61 -2.97 5.40
C ARG A 69 -9.20 -2.39 5.28
N LEU A 70 -8.19 -3.14 5.70
CA LEU A 70 -6.79 -2.76 5.50
C LEU A 70 -6.43 -2.81 4.02
N ASN A 71 -6.90 -3.83 3.29
CA ASN A 71 -6.69 -3.95 1.85
C ASN A 71 -7.22 -2.70 1.12
N ASP A 72 -8.47 -2.34 1.39
CA ASP A 72 -9.13 -1.17 0.80
C ASP A 72 -8.45 0.13 1.22
N ALA A 73 -8.14 0.29 2.51
CA ALA A 73 -7.45 1.46 3.02
C ALA A 73 -6.09 1.64 2.34
N PHE A 74 -5.31 0.58 2.17
CA PHE A 74 -4.00 0.66 1.54
C PHE A 74 -4.09 1.09 0.07
N LEU A 75 -5.01 0.50 -0.70
CA LEU A 75 -5.25 0.88 -2.11
C LEU A 75 -5.80 2.31 -2.25
N SER A 76 -6.59 2.76 -1.28
CA SER A 76 -7.23 4.08 -1.30
C SER A 76 -6.22 5.23 -1.36
N ILE A 77 -4.97 5.02 -0.91
CA ILE A 77 -3.89 5.99 -1.02
C ILE A 77 -3.70 6.46 -2.47
N TRP A 78 -3.86 5.57 -3.45
CA TRP A 78 -3.72 5.91 -4.88
C TRP A 78 -5.05 5.96 -5.64
N LEU A 79 -6.04 5.15 -5.25
CA LEU A 79 -7.27 4.99 -6.02
C LEU A 79 -8.44 5.85 -5.52
N SER A 80 -8.38 6.35 -4.28
CA SER A 80 -9.44 7.19 -3.73
C SER A 80 -9.63 8.45 -4.59
N PRO A 81 -10.87 8.88 -4.86
CA PRO A 81 -11.12 10.19 -5.47
C PRO A 81 -10.49 11.37 -4.70
N GLN A 82 -10.21 11.18 -3.40
CA GLN A 82 -9.61 12.18 -2.50
C GLN A 82 -8.09 12.01 -2.35
N THR A 83 -7.44 11.17 -3.16
CA THR A 83 -5.98 10.97 -3.13
C THR A 83 -5.21 12.27 -3.42
N GLU A 84 -4.06 12.44 -2.76
CA GLU A 84 -3.09 13.49 -3.09
C GLU A 84 -2.33 13.25 -4.40
N PHE A 85 -2.54 12.09 -5.06
CA PHE A 85 -1.90 11.70 -6.31
C PHE A 85 -2.88 11.66 -7.52
N PRO A 86 -3.57 12.77 -7.86
CA PRO A 86 -4.67 12.74 -8.84
C PRO A 86 -4.23 12.36 -10.26
N LYS A 87 -3.00 12.69 -10.66
CA LYS A 87 -2.44 12.30 -11.97
C LYS A 87 -2.20 10.79 -12.04
N LEU A 88 -1.56 10.22 -11.03
CA LEU A 88 -1.30 8.79 -10.93
C LEU A 88 -2.61 8.01 -10.86
N ARG A 89 -3.59 8.48 -10.09
CA ARG A 89 -4.92 7.89 -10.03
C ARG A 89 -5.53 7.73 -11.42
N LYS A 90 -5.56 8.81 -12.22
CA LYS A 90 -6.12 8.78 -13.58
C LYS A 90 -5.46 7.73 -14.46
N GLN A 91 -4.14 7.56 -14.34
CA GLN A 91 -3.42 6.50 -15.05
C GLN A 91 -3.85 5.10 -14.59
N LEU A 92 -3.94 4.88 -13.28
CA LEU A 92 -4.32 3.58 -12.71
C LEU A 92 -5.76 3.16 -13.05
N ILE A 93 -6.69 4.11 -13.18
CA ILE A 93 -8.09 3.82 -13.51
C ILE A 93 -8.45 3.99 -15.00
N GLY A 94 -7.45 4.16 -15.88
CA GLY A 94 -7.66 4.30 -17.32
C GLY A 94 -8.35 5.60 -17.76
N GLN A 95 -8.32 6.66 -16.93
CA GLN A 95 -8.81 7.99 -17.26
C GLN A 95 -7.72 8.90 -17.85
N VAL A 96 -6.83 8.33 -18.66
CA VAL A 96 -5.86 9.09 -19.45
C VAL A 96 -6.59 9.60 -20.69
N ARG A 97 -6.98 10.87 -20.68
CA ARG A 97 -7.43 11.60 -21.86
C ARG A 97 -6.34 12.58 -22.27
#